data_AF-A0A9D6II97-F1
#
_entry.id   AF-A0A9D6II97-F1
#
_cell.length_a   1.000
_cell.length_b   1.000
_cell.length_c   1.000
_cell.angle_alpha   90.00
_cell.angle_beta   90.00
_cell.angle_gamma   90.00
#
_symmetry.space_group_name_H-M   'P 1'
#
loop_
_entity.id
_entity.type
_entity.pdbx_description
1 polymer ?
#
loop_
_entity_poly.entity_id
_entity_poly.type
_entity_poly.pdbx_seq_one_letter_code
_entity_poly.pdbx_strand_id
1 'polypeptide(L)'
;MADRVYLSLWLDEFSAASMLPAWAKALAEFPVSSLSPGIRELAVYPFHWGETPVLEQSFQEGARVGEAVALAAEFLHEDYAYEVKLNWDVWVPREAGSLDQWERVAQSVLVACLGPQFEDEDTEEHPHLLLDLGLDASFLPDEVSREFLEEALEGVAGNCYRENISQLLGYLRKIETKLPVTRRLLWSSSGEDLSERIRTAYGQ
;
A
#
# COMPACT_ATOMS: atom_id res chain seq x y z
N MET A 1 -7.10 3.17 -18.42
CA MET A 1 -6.14 2.06 -18.28
C MET A 1 -5.78 2.09 -16.83
N ALA A 2 -6.14 1.07 -16.05
CA ALA A 2 -6.00 1.14 -14.60
C ALA A 2 -4.54 1.13 -14.20
N ASP A 3 -4.14 2.13 -13.42
CA ASP A 3 -2.80 2.28 -12.90
C ASP A 3 -2.68 1.63 -11.52
N ARG A 4 -1.47 1.24 -11.13
CA ARG A 4 -1.22 0.79 -9.76
C ARG A 4 -1.06 1.99 -8.84
N VAL A 5 -1.60 1.90 -7.63
CA VAL A 5 -1.53 2.94 -6.62
C VAL A 5 -0.48 2.58 -5.59
N TYR A 6 0.42 3.51 -5.35
CA TYR A 6 1.49 3.39 -4.37
C TYR A 6 1.36 4.42 -3.26
N LEU A 7 1.65 4.00 -2.03
CA LEU A 7 1.86 4.89 -0.89
C LEU A 7 3.31 4.79 -0.44
N SER A 8 4.03 5.90 -0.56
CA SER A 8 5.41 6.06 -0.14
C SER A 8 5.47 6.87 1.16
N LEU A 9 6.21 6.38 2.16
CA LEU A 9 6.40 7.02 3.45
C LEU A 9 7.90 7.19 3.77
N TRP A 10 8.26 8.38 4.23
CA TRP A 10 9.57 8.69 4.79
C TRP A 10 9.42 8.91 6.30
N LEU A 11 10.41 8.42 7.04
CA LEU A 11 10.43 8.38 8.49
C LEU A 11 11.63 9.16 9.00
N ASP A 12 11.46 9.90 10.09
CA ASP A 12 12.57 10.52 10.81
C ASP A 12 13.43 9.45 11.50
N GLU A 13 14.74 9.73 11.66
CA GLU A 13 15.71 8.85 12.32
C GLU A 13 15.69 7.37 11.80
N PHE A 14 15.46 7.20 10.50
CA PHE A 14 15.45 5.88 9.87
C PHE A 14 16.87 5.30 9.73
N SER A 15 17.03 4.03 10.10
CA SER A 15 18.31 3.33 10.14
C SER A 15 18.09 1.82 10.09
N ALA A 16 19.16 1.05 9.88
CA ALA A 16 19.12 -0.42 9.97
C ALA A 16 18.54 -0.94 11.30
N ALA A 17 18.76 -0.22 12.41
CA ALA A 17 18.24 -0.62 13.72
C ALA A 17 16.74 -0.30 13.89
N SER A 18 16.23 0.75 13.23
CA SER A 18 14.84 1.20 13.36
C SER A 18 13.90 0.67 12.27
N MET A 19 14.44 0.16 11.16
CA MET A 19 13.66 -0.21 9.98
C MET A 19 12.66 -1.36 10.20
N LEU A 20 13.09 -2.51 10.76
CA LEU A 20 12.17 -3.64 11.00
C LEU A 20 11.16 -3.34 12.12
N PRO A 21 11.53 -2.67 13.23
CA PRO A 21 10.56 -2.19 14.20
C PRO A 21 9.51 -1.23 13.61
N ALA A 22 9.92 -0.34 12.70
CA ALA A 22 9.00 0.57 12.01
C ALA A 22 8.07 -0.20 11.07
N TRP A 23 8.61 -1.12 10.28
CA TRP A 23 7.83 -1.96 9.38
C TRP A 23 6.84 -2.87 10.13
N ALA A 24 7.26 -3.48 11.25
CA ALA A 24 6.38 -4.28 12.08
C ALA A 24 5.18 -3.48 12.61
N LYS A 25 5.39 -2.23 13.03
CA LYS A 25 4.31 -1.31 13.40
C LYS A 25 3.42 -0.99 12.20
N ALA A 26 4.02 -0.76 11.04
CA ALA A 26 3.28 -0.45 9.83
C ALA A 26 2.34 -1.59 9.42
N LEU A 27 2.82 -2.82 9.51
CA LEU A 27 2.04 -4.04 9.27
C LEU A 27 0.96 -4.28 10.33
N ALA A 28 1.27 -4.02 11.60
CA ALA A 28 0.32 -4.22 12.70
C ALA A 28 -0.89 -3.27 12.64
N GLU A 29 -0.71 -2.05 12.12
CA GLU A 29 -1.82 -1.09 11.95
C GLU A 29 -2.61 -1.28 10.65
N PHE A 30 -2.08 -2.07 9.71
CA PHE A 30 -2.69 -2.25 8.40
C PHE A 30 -4.07 -2.91 8.53
N PRO A 31 -5.09 -2.45 7.80
CA PRO A 31 -6.45 -3.00 7.83
C PRO A 31 -6.52 -4.34 7.09
N VAL A 32 -5.92 -5.38 7.68
CA VAL A 32 -5.89 -6.73 7.11
C VAL A 32 -7.30 -7.27 6.87
N SER A 33 -7.47 -7.95 5.73
CA SER A 33 -8.70 -8.55 5.25
C SER A 33 -9.29 -9.52 6.27
N SER A 34 -10.60 -9.40 6.48
CA SER A 34 -11.41 -10.38 7.21
C SER A 34 -11.75 -11.60 6.36
N LEU A 35 -11.76 -11.46 5.03
CA LEU A 35 -12.04 -12.52 4.07
C LEU A 35 -10.84 -13.45 3.82
N SER A 36 -9.62 -12.92 3.94
CA SER A 36 -8.36 -13.67 3.80
C SER A 36 -7.31 -13.08 4.75
N PRO A 37 -7.34 -13.42 6.04
CA PRO A 37 -6.48 -12.83 7.05
C PRO A 37 -5.02 -13.28 6.96
N GLY A 38 -4.14 -12.44 7.51
CA GLY A 38 -2.73 -12.74 7.75
C GLY A 38 -1.80 -12.41 6.59
N ILE A 39 -0.50 -12.61 6.84
CA ILE A 39 0.54 -12.54 5.82
C ILE A 39 0.44 -13.77 4.91
N ARG A 40 0.64 -13.57 3.61
CA ARG A 40 0.60 -14.62 2.59
C ARG A 40 1.98 -15.00 2.11
N GLU A 41 2.84 -14.01 1.85
CA GLU A 41 4.19 -14.20 1.33
C GLU A 41 5.13 -13.19 2.00
N LEU A 42 6.40 -13.56 2.14
CA LEU A 42 7.53 -12.72 2.54
C LEU A 42 8.63 -12.93 1.52
N ALA A 43 9.21 -11.84 1.03
CA ALA A 43 10.42 -11.84 0.21
C ALA A 43 11.44 -10.84 0.78
N VAL A 44 12.73 -11.16 0.63
CA VAL A 44 13.83 -10.27 1.01
C VAL A 44 14.78 -10.12 -0.18
N TYR A 45 14.92 -8.89 -0.65
CA TYR A 45 15.69 -8.55 -1.85
C TYR A 45 17.00 -7.88 -1.44
N PRO A 46 18.16 -8.36 -1.94
CA PRO A 46 19.44 -7.69 -1.70
C PRO A 46 19.66 -6.57 -2.73
N PHE A 47 20.30 -5.48 -2.32
CA PHE A 47 20.77 -4.37 -3.15
C PHE A 47 19.69 -3.59 -3.91
N HIS A 48 18.92 -4.21 -4.79
CA HIS A 48 17.86 -3.59 -5.58
C HIS A 48 16.77 -4.61 -5.98
N TRP A 49 15.63 -4.14 -6.49
CA TRP A 49 14.48 -4.98 -6.84
C TRP A 49 14.72 -6.00 -7.98
N GLY A 50 15.77 -5.80 -8.77
CA GLY A 50 16.12 -6.67 -9.90
C GLY A 50 16.94 -7.90 -9.50
N GLU A 51 17.42 -7.95 -8.25
CA GLU A 51 18.16 -9.10 -7.73
C GLU A 51 17.25 -10.28 -7.38
N THR A 52 17.85 -11.47 -7.29
CA THR A 52 17.14 -12.65 -6.80
C THR A 52 16.92 -12.53 -5.28
N PRO A 53 15.71 -12.75 -4.76
CA PRO A 53 15.48 -12.73 -3.33
C PRO A 53 16.36 -13.73 -2.58
N VAL A 54 16.94 -13.31 -1.45
CA VAL A 54 17.69 -14.20 -0.55
C VAL A 54 16.77 -15.06 0.33
N LEU A 55 15.50 -14.63 0.45
CA LEU A 55 14.44 -15.35 1.15
C LEU A 55 13.15 -15.19 0.35
N GLU A 56 12.45 -16.30 0.14
CA GLU A 56 11.05 -16.35 -0.28
C GLU A 56 10.31 -17.36 0.59
N GLN A 57 9.28 -16.90 1.31
CA GLN A 57 8.50 -17.75 2.19
C GLN A 57 7.01 -17.52 1.95
N SER A 58 6.29 -18.58 1.61
CA SER A 58 4.83 -18.58 1.60
C SER A 58 4.27 -19.03 2.95
N PHE A 59 3.19 -18.41 3.38
CA PHE A 59 2.53 -18.69 4.64
C PHE A 59 1.16 -19.34 4.43
N GLN A 60 0.74 -20.09 5.44
CA GLN A 60 -0.65 -20.52 5.56
C GLN A 60 -1.53 -19.33 5.94
N GLU A 61 -2.83 -19.47 5.71
CA GLU A 61 -3.81 -18.44 6.07
C GLU A 61 -3.76 -18.11 7.58
N GLY A 62 -3.83 -16.82 7.90
CA GLY A 62 -3.79 -16.33 9.28
C GLY A 62 -2.40 -16.17 9.90
N ALA A 63 -1.32 -16.28 9.13
CA ALA A 63 0.03 -16.03 9.64
C ALA A 63 0.20 -14.62 10.20
N ARG A 64 0.90 -14.51 11.33
CA ARG A 64 1.01 -13.26 12.09
C ARG A 64 2.16 -12.40 11.61
N VAL A 65 2.02 -11.09 11.74
CA VAL A 65 3.08 -10.10 11.47
C VAL A 65 4.39 -10.45 12.18
N GLY A 66 4.31 -10.83 13.46
CA GLY A 66 5.51 -11.17 14.24
C GLY A 66 6.28 -12.38 13.71
N GLU A 67 5.62 -13.33 13.05
CA GLU A 67 6.28 -14.50 12.45
C GLU A 67 7.07 -14.09 11.21
N ALA A 68 6.47 -13.30 10.31
CA ALA A 68 7.14 -12.79 9.12
C ALA A 68 8.31 -11.85 9.47
N VAL A 69 8.12 -10.94 10.43
CA VAL A 69 9.18 -10.01 10.87
C VAL A 69 10.32 -10.75 11.55
N ALA A 70 10.06 -11.80 12.32
CA ALA A 70 11.12 -12.61 12.93
C ALA A 70 11.97 -13.33 11.88
N LEU A 71 11.35 -13.89 10.83
CA LEU A 71 12.06 -14.50 9.71
C LEU A 71 12.88 -13.47 8.93
N ALA A 72 12.28 -12.31 8.63
CA ALA A 72 12.98 -11.20 7.97
C ALA A 72 14.21 -10.72 8.76
N ALA A 73 14.13 -10.71 10.09
CA ALA A 73 15.21 -10.26 10.96
C ALA A 73 16.47 -11.16 10.91
N GLU A 74 16.35 -12.41 10.44
CA GLU A 74 17.52 -13.28 10.19
C GLU A 74 18.40 -12.76 9.04
N PHE A 75 17.82 -11.93 8.17
CA PHE A 75 18.47 -11.32 7.01
C PHE A 75 18.66 -9.81 7.19
N LEU A 76 18.66 -9.31 8.43
CA LEU A 76 18.76 -7.88 8.71
C LEU A 76 20.05 -7.28 8.14
N HIS A 77 19.90 -6.49 7.08
CA HIS A 77 20.94 -5.69 6.47
C HIS A 77 20.39 -4.36 5.95
N GLU A 78 21.26 -3.35 5.84
CA GLU A 78 20.92 -1.98 5.48
C GLU A 78 20.74 -1.73 3.98
N ASP A 79 21.27 -2.63 3.16
CA ASP A 79 21.12 -2.64 1.69
C ASP A 79 20.05 -3.63 1.22
N TYR A 80 19.20 -4.14 2.12
CA TYR A 80 18.13 -5.09 1.80
C TYR A 80 16.76 -4.43 1.88
N ALA A 81 15.84 -4.88 1.03
CA ALA A 81 14.42 -4.58 1.12
C ALA A 81 13.64 -5.82 1.58
N TYR A 82 12.61 -5.59 2.38
CA TYR A 82 11.75 -6.63 2.95
C TYR A 82 10.34 -6.36 2.50
N GLU A 83 9.72 -7.32 1.82
CA GLU A 83 8.38 -7.20 1.27
C GLU A 83 7.49 -8.29 1.84
N VAL A 84 6.29 -7.92 2.29
CA VAL A 84 5.24 -8.88 2.57
C VAL A 84 4.05 -8.63 1.69
N LYS A 85 3.41 -9.73 1.31
CA LYS A 85 2.09 -9.72 0.68
C LYS A 85 1.04 -10.09 1.71
N LEU A 86 0.01 -9.28 1.81
CA LEU A 86 -1.18 -9.52 2.61
C LEU A 86 -2.42 -9.07 1.83
N ASN A 87 -3.61 -9.26 2.39
CA ASN A 87 -4.84 -8.80 1.77
C ASN A 87 -5.55 -7.75 2.63
N TRP A 88 -6.33 -6.86 2.00
CA TRP A 88 -7.34 -6.00 2.63
C TRP A 88 -8.70 -6.14 1.95
N ASP A 89 -9.76 -5.74 2.66
CA ASP A 89 -11.12 -5.80 2.13
C ASP A 89 -11.52 -4.45 1.54
N VAL A 90 -11.56 -4.39 0.21
CA VAL A 90 -11.90 -3.18 -0.56
C VAL A 90 -13.02 -3.45 -1.55
N TRP A 91 -13.77 -2.40 -1.86
CA TRP A 91 -14.77 -2.42 -2.91
C TRP A 91 -14.10 -2.30 -4.27
N VAL A 92 -14.46 -3.20 -5.18
CA VAL A 92 -14.02 -3.17 -6.58
C VAL A 92 -15.23 -3.22 -7.50
N PRO A 93 -15.20 -2.55 -8.66
CA PRO A 93 -16.27 -2.67 -9.64
C PRO A 93 -16.20 -4.07 -10.27
N ARG A 94 -17.34 -4.75 -10.39
CA ARG A 94 -17.41 -6.11 -10.99
C ARG A 94 -16.99 -6.10 -12.45
N GLU A 95 -17.28 -5.01 -13.14
CA GLU A 95 -16.85 -4.73 -14.50
C GLU A 95 -16.21 -3.34 -14.54
N ALA A 96 -15.11 -3.19 -15.28
CA ALA A 96 -14.42 -1.91 -15.38
C ALA A 96 -15.38 -0.83 -15.89
N GLY A 97 -15.47 0.29 -15.16
CA GLY A 97 -16.39 1.39 -15.46
C GLY A 97 -17.83 1.21 -14.96
N SER A 98 -18.16 0.11 -14.27
CA SER A 98 -19.48 -0.05 -13.64
C SER A 98 -19.65 0.91 -12.46
N LEU A 99 -20.77 1.64 -12.44
CA LEU A 99 -21.10 2.59 -11.37
C LEU A 99 -22.05 2.00 -10.31
N ASP A 100 -22.70 0.88 -10.63
CA ASP A 100 -23.80 0.28 -9.88
C ASP A 100 -23.47 -1.12 -9.33
N GLN A 101 -22.53 -1.84 -9.95
CA GLN A 101 -22.16 -3.20 -9.55
C GLN A 101 -20.78 -3.24 -8.92
N TRP A 102 -20.78 -3.23 -7.60
CA TRP A 102 -19.58 -3.28 -6.77
C TRP A 102 -19.62 -4.49 -5.85
N GLU A 103 -18.46 -5.09 -5.64
CA GLU A 103 -18.31 -6.18 -4.69
C GLU A 103 -17.09 -5.96 -3.81
N ARG A 104 -17.20 -6.40 -2.55
CA ARG A 104 -16.11 -6.30 -1.59
C ARG A 104 -15.29 -7.57 -1.65
N VAL A 105 -14.01 -7.43 -1.96
CA VAL A 105 -13.09 -8.55 -2.18
C VAL A 105 -11.83 -8.41 -1.34
N ALA A 106 -11.17 -9.54 -1.08
CA ALA A 106 -9.83 -9.57 -0.52
C ALA A 106 -8.81 -9.21 -1.62
N GLN A 107 -8.39 -7.95 -1.70
CA GLN A 107 -7.38 -7.51 -2.65
C GLN A 107 -5.98 -7.64 -2.03
N SER A 108 -5.02 -8.12 -2.81
CA SER A 108 -3.62 -8.19 -2.37
C SER A 108 -2.95 -6.83 -2.34
N VAL A 109 -2.16 -6.63 -1.29
CA VAL A 109 -1.34 -5.44 -1.03
C VAL A 109 0.07 -5.92 -0.73
N LEU A 110 1.05 -5.24 -1.31
CA LEU A 110 2.46 -5.41 -0.95
C LEU A 110 2.84 -4.29 0.00
N VAL A 111 3.55 -4.62 1.08
CA VAL A 111 4.09 -3.66 2.03
C VAL A 111 5.58 -3.94 2.16
N ALA A 112 6.38 -3.04 1.63
CA ALA A 112 7.83 -3.11 1.64
C ALA A 112 8.45 -2.13 2.65
N CYS A 113 9.60 -2.53 3.19
CA CYS A 113 10.52 -1.69 3.95
C CYS A 113 11.88 -1.73 3.24
N LEU A 114 12.35 -0.57 2.77
CA LEU A 114 13.60 -0.47 2.03
C LEU A 114 14.70 -0.05 3.01
N GLY A 115 15.81 -0.79 3.00
CA GLY A 115 16.98 -0.45 3.79
C GLY A 115 17.57 0.90 3.39
N PRO A 116 18.21 1.65 4.29
CA PRO A 116 18.73 2.99 4.01
C PRO A 116 19.86 3.03 2.97
N GLN A 117 20.42 1.89 2.58
CA GLN A 117 21.39 1.75 1.49
C GLN A 117 20.86 0.88 0.34
N PHE A 118 19.55 0.61 0.31
CA PHE A 118 18.93 -0.11 -0.80
C PHE A 118 18.89 0.79 -2.04
N GLU A 119 19.36 0.28 -3.16
CA GLU A 119 19.34 0.99 -4.44
C GLU A 119 17.94 0.83 -5.07
N ASP A 120 17.19 1.94 -5.11
CA ASP A 120 15.95 2.06 -5.87
C ASP A 120 16.18 3.03 -7.04
N GLU A 121 15.64 2.71 -8.21
CA GLU A 121 16.00 3.40 -9.46
C GLU A 121 15.78 4.93 -9.37
N ASP A 122 16.77 5.70 -9.84
CA ASP A 122 16.74 7.14 -10.16
C ASP A 122 16.46 8.17 -9.05
N THR A 123 16.45 7.81 -7.75
CA THR A 123 16.29 8.80 -6.67
C THR A 123 17.31 8.69 -5.53
N GLU A 124 17.93 9.80 -5.14
CA GLU A 124 18.85 9.87 -3.98
C GLU A 124 18.16 9.53 -2.64
N GLU A 125 16.81 9.63 -2.59
CA GLU A 125 16.02 9.39 -1.39
C GLU A 125 14.78 8.54 -1.72
N HIS A 126 14.96 7.22 -1.74
CA HIS A 126 13.88 6.26 -1.87
C HIS A 126 12.98 6.28 -0.61
N PRO A 127 11.70 5.85 -0.70
CA PRO A 127 10.86 5.76 0.49
C PRO A 127 11.38 4.71 1.46
N HIS A 128 11.15 4.93 2.75
CA HIS A 128 11.49 3.94 3.78
C HIS A 128 10.46 2.82 3.85
N LEU A 129 9.17 3.17 3.67
CA LEU A 129 8.09 2.20 3.51
C LEU A 129 7.37 2.47 2.19
N LEU A 130 7.13 1.41 1.42
CA LEU A 130 6.41 1.46 0.16
C LEU A 130 5.26 0.47 0.21
N LEU A 131 4.04 0.93 -0.10
CA LEU A 131 2.88 0.08 -0.19
C LEU A 131 2.34 0.10 -1.60
N ASP A 132 2.06 -1.07 -2.15
CA ASP A 132 1.30 -1.25 -3.40
C ASP A 132 -0.13 -1.63 -3.05
N LEU A 133 -1.05 -0.69 -3.26
CA LEU A 133 -2.45 -0.77 -2.85
C LEU A 133 -3.35 -1.43 -3.91
N GLY A 134 -2.80 -1.86 -5.05
CA GLY A 134 -3.56 -2.39 -6.18
C GLY A 134 -3.96 -1.31 -7.18
N LEU A 135 -5.13 -1.44 -7.81
CA LEU A 135 -5.55 -0.60 -8.94
C LEU A 135 -6.24 0.71 -8.50
N ASP A 136 -6.03 1.78 -9.26
CA ASP A 136 -6.61 3.11 -9.02
C ASP A 136 -8.13 3.18 -9.25
N ALA A 137 -8.65 2.29 -10.10
CA ALA A 137 -10.09 2.08 -10.32
C ALA A 137 -10.88 1.74 -9.04
N SER A 138 -10.22 1.34 -7.95
CA SER A 138 -10.83 1.16 -6.63
C SER A 138 -11.00 2.46 -5.84
N PHE A 139 -10.33 3.55 -6.24
CA PHE A 139 -10.27 4.81 -5.50
C PHE A 139 -10.91 5.97 -6.23
N LEU A 140 -10.81 5.99 -7.56
CA LEU A 140 -11.42 6.99 -8.41
C LEU A 140 -11.86 6.35 -9.73
N PRO A 141 -12.89 6.90 -10.39
CA PRO A 141 -13.21 6.50 -11.76
C PRO A 141 -12.06 6.90 -12.71
N ASP A 142 -11.87 6.09 -13.77
CA ASP A 142 -11.04 6.47 -14.94
C ASP A 142 -11.49 7.84 -15.47
N GLU A 143 -10.61 8.55 -16.19
CA GLU A 143 -10.86 9.90 -16.71
C GLU A 143 -12.20 10.03 -17.46
N VAL A 144 -13.24 10.42 -16.73
CA VAL A 144 -14.60 10.63 -17.23
C VAL A 144 -14.91 12.12 -17.30
N SER A 145 -15.87 12.48 -18.17
CA SER A 145 -16.39 13.84 -18.20
C SER A 145 -16.92 14.24 -16.82
N ARG A 146 -16.84 15.53 -16.47
CA ARG A 146 -17.24 16.03 -15.14
C ARG A 146 -18.67 15.64 -14.75
N GLU A 147 -19.59 15.65 -15.71
CA GLU A 147 -20.99 15.23 -15.52
C GLU A 147 -21.10 13.75 -15.11
N PHE A 148 -20.32 12.88 -15.75
CA PHE A 148 -20.23 11.46 -15.39
C PHE A 148 -19.52 11.24 -14.05
N LEU A 149 -18.53 12.07 -13.71
CA LEU A 149 -17.86 12.03 -12.41
C LEU A 149 -18.85 12.36 -11.28
N GLU A 150 -19.65 13.41 -11.42
CA GLU A 150 -20.64 13.81 -10.42
C GLU A 150 -21.69 12.70 -10.23
N GLU A 151 -22.23 12.14 -11.32
CA GLU A 151 -23.17 11.01 -11.27
C GLU A 151 -22.56 9.79 -10.57
N ALA A 152 -21.31 9.43 -10.91
CA ALA A 152 -20.60 8.32 -10.27
C ALA A 152 -20.42 8.54 -8.76
N LEU A 153 -20.08 9.76 -8.34
CA LEU A 153 -19.80 10.11 -6.94
C LEU A 153 -21.06 10.27 -6.07
N GLU A 154 -22.21 10.55 -6.69
CA GLU A 154 -23.52 10.60 -6.02
C GLU A 154 -24.16 9.20 -5.87
N GLY A 155 -23.78 8.24 -6.73
CA GLY A 155 -24.31 6.88 -6.76
C GLY A 155 -23.67 5.88 -5.80
N VAL A 156 -23.87 4.58 -6.09
CA VAL A 156 -23.29 3.46 -5.32
C VAL A 156 -21.76 3.50 -5.36
N ALA A 157 -21.17 3.70 -6.54
CA ALA A 157 -19.72 3.84 -6.71
C ALA A 157 -19.13 4.91 -5.77
N GLY A 158 -19.77 6.08 -5.65
CA GLY A 158 -19.35 7.14 -4.74
C GLY A 158 -19.22 6.70 -3.28
N ASN A 159 -20.15 5.85 -2.80
CA ASN A 159 -20.06 5.29 -1.45
C ASN A 159 -18.91 4.28 -1.35
N CYS A 160 -18.75 3.40 -2.33
CA CYS A 160 -17.65 2.43 -2.39
C CYS A 160 -16.28 3.11 -2.38
N TYR A 161 -16.07 4.12 -3.23
CA TYR A 161 -14.85 4.92 -3.24
C TYR A 161 -14.59 5.60 -1.90
N ARG A 162 -15.61 6.25 -1.31
CA ARG A 162 -15.48 6.91 0.00
C ARG A 162 -15.10 5.93 1.11
N GLU A 163 -15.64 4.71 1.11
CA GLU A 163 -15.27 3.67 2.07
C GLU A 163 -13.82 3.22 1.91
N ASN A 164 -13.37 2.95 0.67
CA ASN A 164 -11.99 2.58 0.37
C ASN A 164 -11.00 3.68 0.79
N ILE A 165 -11.28 4.93 0.40
CA ILE A 165 -10.48 6.10 0.79
C ILE A 165 -10.48 6.29 2.31
N SER A 166 -11.63 6.13 2.97
CA SER A 166 -11.72 6.27 4.43
C SER A 166 -10.91 5.20 5.16
N GLN A 167 -10.87 3.96 4.64
CA GLN A 167 -10.04 2.89 5.18
C GLN A 167 -8.54 3.25 5.07
N LEU A 168 -8.09 3.73 3.90
CA LEU A 168 -6.71 4.17 3.69
C LEU A 168 -6.34 5.37 4.58
N LEU A 169 -7.21 6.39 4.68
CA LEU A 169 -6.98 7.53 5.57
C LEU A 169 -6.98 7.11 7.04
N GLY A 170 -7.81 6.14 7.42
CA GLY A 170 -7.82 5.54 8.75
C GLY A 170 -6.50 4.85 9.08
N TYR A 171 -5.93 4.12 8.12
CA TYR A 171 -4.60 3.53 8.24
C TYR A 171 -3.52 4.61 8.41
N LEU A 172 -3.48 5.60 7.51
CA LEU A 172 -2.50 6.70 7.55
C LEU A 172 -2.48 7.43 8.89
N ARG A 173 -3.65 7.77 9.44
CA ARG A 173 -3.74 8.43 10.76
C ARG A 173 -3.16 7.59 11.90
N LYS A 174 -3.35 6.27 11.87
CA LYS A 174 -2.76 5.36 12.87
C LYS A 174 -1.25 5.33 12.74
N ILE A 175 -0.74 5.26 11.51
CA ILE A 175 0.69 5.26 11.21
C ILE A 175 1.35 6.57 11.66
N GLU A 176 0.79 7.72 11.29
CA GLU A 176 1.29 9.04 11.71
C GLU A 176 1.29 9.21 13.24
N THR A 177 0.44 8.48 13.97
CA THR A 177 0.43 8.48 15.44
C THR A 177 1.52 7.58 16.05
N LYS A 178 1.94 6.52 15.35
CA LYS A 178 2.84 5.48 15.89
C LYS A 178 4.27 5.53 15.33
N LEU A 179 4.46 6.20 14.20
CA LEU A 179 5.72 6.35 13.50
C LEU A 179 6.00 7.84 13.24
N PRO A 180 7.28 8.26 13.28
CA PRO A 180 7.67 9.64 13.02
C PRO A 180 7.68 9.92 11.50
N VAL A 181 6.51 9.93 10.87
CA VAL A 181 6.39 10.18 9.42
C VAL A 181 6.73 11.65 9.12
N THR A 182 7.73 11.87 8.27
CA THR A 182 8.16 13.22 7.83
C THR A 182 7.53 13.62 6.51
N ARG A 183 7.34 12.64 5.61
CA ARG A 183 6.76 12.84 4.28
C ARG A 183 5.90 11.64 3.91
N ARG A 184 4.82 11.90 3.17
CA ARG A 184 4.00 10.88 2.52
C ARG A 184 3.66 11.30 1.09
N LEU A 185 3.58 10.34 0.19
CA LEU A 185 3.18 10.54 -1.20
C LEU A 185 2.28 9.38 -1.62
N LEU A 186 1.08 9.70 -2.14
CA LEU A 186 0.18 8.73 -2.75
C LEU A 186 0.15 9.02 -4.25
N TRP A 187 0.59 8.07 -5.06
CA TRP A 187 0.84 8.26 -6.48
C TRP A 187 0.47 7.03 -7.30
N SER A 188 0.28 7.20 -8.59
CA SER A 188 -0.02 6.11 -9.54
C SER A 188 1.21 5.70 -10.34
N SER A 189 1.23 4.51 -10.95
CA SER A 189 2.29 4.06 -11.87
C SER A 189 2.53 5.00 -13.06
N SER A 190 1.54 5.81 -13.44
CA SER A 190 1.65 6.86 -14.45
C SER A 190 2.37 8.14 -13.97
N GLY A 191 2.71 8.22 -12.68
CA GLY A 191 3.39 9.36 -12.06
C GLY A 191 2.45 10.46 -11.58
N GLU A 192 1.14 10.21 -11.54
CA GLU A 192 0.15 11.19 -11.09
C GLU A 192 0.04 11.23 -9.56
N ASP A 193 -0.12 12.45 -9.00
CA ASP A 193 -0.47 12.61 -7.59
C ASP A 193 -1.95 12.26 -7.39
N LEU A 194 -2.19 11.03 -6.96
CA LEU A 194 -3.53 10.54 -6.70
C LEU A 194 -4.20 11.28 -5.53
N SER A 195 -3.43 11.80 -4.56
CA SER A 195 -4.02 12.62 -3.49
C SER A 195 -4.62 13.90 -4.03
N GLU A 196 -3.97 14.55 -5.00
CA GLU A 196 -4.50 15.74 -5.66
C GLU A 196 -5.77 15.41 -6.43
N ARG A 197 -5.76 14.33 -7.23
CA ARG A 197 -6.96 13.84 -7.94
C ARG A 197 -8.13 13.59 -7.00
N ILE A 198 -7.90 12.93 -5.86
CA ILE A 198 -8.92 12.68 -4.84
C ILE A 198 -9.46 14.01 -4.27
N ARG A 199 -8.58 14.96 -3.91
CA ARG A 199 -9.03 16.27 -3.42
C ARG A 199 -9.89 17.01 -4.44
N THR A 200 -9.48 17.02 -5.70
CA THR A 200 -10.23 17.66 -6.79
C THR A 200 -11.59 16.98 -7.01
N ALA A 201 -11.65 15.64 -6.96
CA ALA A 201 -12.89 14.88 -7.14
C ALA A 201 -13.88 15.10 -5.99
N TYR A 202 -13.40 15.22 -4.75
CA TYR A 202 -14.25 15.36 -3.56
C TYR A 202 -14.38 16.81 -3.03
N GLY A 203 -13.79 17.79 -3.70
CA GLY A 203 -14.01 19.21 -3.44
C GLY A 203 -13.60 19.70 -2.04
N GLN A 204 -12.51 19.16 -1.48
CA GLN A 204 -11.89 19.68 -0.24
C GLN A 204 -10.58 20.42 -0.51
#